data_AF-A0AAU5IMK5-F1
#
_entry.id   AF-A0AAU5IMK5-F1
#
_cell.length_a   1.000
_cell.length_b   1.000
_cell.length_c   1.000
_cell.angle_alpha   90.00
_cell.angle_beta   90.00
_cell.angle_gamma   90.00
#
_symmetry.space_group_name_H-M   'P 1'
#
loop_
_entity.id
_entity.type
_entity.pdbx_description
1 polymer ?
#
loop_
_entity_poly.entity_id
_entity_poly.type
_entity_poly.pdbx_seq_one_letter_code
_entity_poly.pdbx_strand_id
1 'polypeptide(L)'
;MNTFTFELTYHATVSFAQNWLIERGCPPERITQSGGDLMKPADDLTLQVEQQIRESGPRYEVLDSQTSDFDPCEAWTLTWDSSACQTPIRVFLEEGNFSTHTYTMREGAFADVGAARSWLDDRSGPLPEPPEYSAHDSADVRARVALARSAGLAAVPKGGPDAHCTPPPGPVQRPAQQGRLL
;
A
#
# COMPACT_ATOMS: atom_id res chain seq x y z
N MET A 1 38.13 29.57 -15.22
CA MET A 1 38.37 28.80 -13.99
C MET A 1 37.04 28.75 -13.27
N ASN A 2 36.32 27.63 -13.35
CA ASN A 2 35.01 27.51 -12.70
C ASN A 2 35.19 26.85 -11.34
N THR A 3 34.51 27.41 -10.35
CA THR A 3 34.44 26.88 -9.00
C THR A 3 33.13 26.11 -8.86
N PHE A 4 33.17 24.93 -8.25
CA PHE A 4 31.99 24.13 -7.95
C PHE A 4 31.79 24.07 -6.44
N THR A 5 30.54 24.01 -6.01
CA THR A 5 30.15 23.81 -4.61
C THR A 5 29.54 22.42 -4.49
N PHE A 6 29.95 21.69 -3.45
CA PHE A 6 29.40 20.38 -3.13
C PHE A 6 28.54 20.48 -1.87
N GLU A 7 27.41 19.79 -1.89
CA GLU A 7 26.58 19.55 -0.72
C GLU A 7 26.54 18.04 -0.48
N LEU A 8 26.54 17.62 0.79
CA LEU A 8 26.49 16.21 1.18
C LEU A 8 25.55 16.05 2.37
N THR A 9 24.83 14.93 2.40
CA THR A 9 24.03 14.47 3.53
C THR A 9 24.12 12.95 3.63
N TYR A 10 24.03 12.43 4.86
CA TYR A 10 23.97 11.00 5.12
C TYR A 10 22.52 10.56 5.27
N HIS A 11 22.16 9.46 4.60
CA HIS A 11 20.85 8.82 4.71
C HIS A 11 21.04 7.34 4.95
N ALA A 12 20.26 6.75 5.87
CA ALA A 12 20.39 5.34 6.22
C ALA A 12 19.87 4.40 5.13
N THR A 13 18.90 4.84 4.31
CA THR A 13 18.31 4.01 3.25
C THR A 13 18.42 4.70 1.89
N VAL A 14 18.45 3.88 0.83
CA VAL A 14 18.60 4.35 -0.56
C VAL A 14 17.45 5.26 -0.97
N SER A 15 16.21 4.98 -0.52
CA SER A 15 15.04 5.79 -0.88
C SER A 15 15.12 7.22 -0.36
N PHE A 16 15.63 7.43 0.86
CA PHE A 16 15.85 8.78 1.41
C PHE A 16 16.95 9.52 0.65
N ALA A 17 18.05 8.84 0.32
CA ALA A 17 19.11 9.42 -0.51
C ALA A 17 18.60 9.82 -1.90
N GLN A 18 17.76 8.98 -2.51
CA GLN A 18 17.13 9.27 -3.80
C GLN A 18 16.18 10.48 -3.70
N ASN A 19 15.33 10.57 -2.67
CA ASN A 19 14.48 11.74 -2.46
C ASN A 19 15.31 13.04 -2.36
N TRP A 20 16.39 13.03 -1.56
CA TRP A 20 17.27 14.18 -1.38
C TRP A 20 17.95 14.63 -2.70
N LEU A 21 18.34 13.68 -3.54
CA LEU A 21 18.89 13.94 -4.88
C LEU A 21 17.83 14.48 -5.84
N ILE A 22 16.62 13.91 -5.83
CA ILE A 22 15.49 14.35 -6.67
C ILE A 22 15.12 15.80 -6.34
N GLU A 23 15.05 16.15 -5.06
CA GLU A 23 14.80 17.53 -4.62
C GLU A 23 15.84 18.54 -5.13
N ARG A 24 17.06 18.06 -5.44
CA ARG A 24 18.15 18.86 -6.01
C ARG A 24 18.22 18.79 -7.53
N GLY A 25 17.19 18.26 -8.18
CA GLY A 25 17.04 18.22 -9.63
C GLY A 25 17.69 17.02 -10.29
N CYS A 26 18.06 15.97 -9.54
CA CYS A 26 18.51 14.73 -10.14
C CYS A 26 17.33 14.01 -10.81
N PRO A 27 17.43 13.61 -12.10
CA PRO A 27 16.34 12.91 -12.77
C PRO A 27 16.08 11.53 -12.14
N PRO A 28 14.84 11.22 -11.73
CA PRO A 28 14.52 9.99 -11.01
C PRO A 28 14.89 8.75 -11.82
N GLU A 29 14.69 8.74 -13.14
CA GLU A 29 14.94 7.58 -14.01
C GLU A 29 16.42 7.14 -14.05
N ARG A 30 17.34 8.02 -13.63
CA ARG A 30 18.77 7.75 -13.58
C ARG A 30 19.25 7.19 -12.25
N ILE A 31 18.51 7.42 -11.17
CA ILE A 31 18.95 7.07 -9.81
C ILE A 31 18.12 5.95 -9.19
N THR A 32 16.95 5.63 -9.75
CA THR A 32 16.08 4.54 -9.26
C THR A 32 16.52 3.15 -9.71
N GLN A 33 17.58 3.04 -10.51
CA GLN A 33 18.10 1.77 -11.00
C GLN A 33 19.00 1.14 -9.93
N SER A 34 18.52 0.07 -9.30
CA SER A 34 19.34 -0.77 -8.43
C SER A 34 20.21 -1.71 -9.27
N GLY A 35 21.51 -1.77 -8.99
CA GLY A 35 22.42 -2.73 -9.62
C GLY A 35 22.04 -4.18 -9.29
N GLY A 36 22.31 -5.11 -10.21
CA GLY A 36 21.84 -6.50 -10.11
C GLY A 36 22.37 -7.32 -8.91
N ASP A 37 23.43 -6.84 -8.25
CA ASP A 37 24.09 -7.51 -7.12
C ASP A 37 23.59 -7.04 -5.74
N LEU A 38 22.63 -6.12 -5.69
CA LEU A 38 22.02 -5.66 -4.42
C LEU A 38 20.91 -6.60 -3.96
N MET A 39 20.66 -6.64 -2.65
CA MET A 39 19.46 -7.31 -2.11
C MET A 39 18.21 -6.76 -2.77
N LYS A 40 17.19 -7.60 -2.90
CA LYS A 40 15.94 -7.24 -3.57
C LYS A 40 14.82 -6.99 -2.56
N PRO A 41 13.87 -6.08 -2.86
CA PRO A 41 12.63 -5.98 -2.11
C PRO A 41 11.97 -7.35 -1.95
N ALA A 42 11.58 -7.71 -0.73
CA ALA A 42 10.97 -9.01 -0.44
C ALA A 42 9.49 -9.07 -0.86
N ASP A 43 8.81 -7.92 -0.94
CA ASP A 43 7.36 -7.82 -1.17
C ASP A 43 6.95 -6.48 -1.78
N ASP A 44 5.70 -6.42 -2.27
CA ASP A 44 5.12 -5.22 -2.88
C ASP A 44 4.98 -4.06 -1.88
N LEU A 45 4.80 -4.36 -0.59
CA LEU A 45 4.73 -3.34 0.46
C LEU A 45 6.07 -2.59 0.58
N THR A 46 7.19 -3.32 0.48
CA THR A 46 8.53 -2.70 0.42
C THR A 46 8.62 -1.71 -0.72
N LEU A 47 8.24 -2.14 -1.95
CA LEU A 47 8.25 -1.26 -3.12
C LEU A 47 7.36 -0.03 -2.94
N GLN A 48 6.18 -0.19 -2.33
CA GLN A 48 5.24 0.89 -2.07
C GLN A 48 5.82 1.92 -1.08
N VAL A 49 6.41 1.48 0.03
CA VAL A 49 7.02 2.38 1.02
C VAL A 49 8.22 3.12 0.43
N GLU A 50 9.07 2.43 -0.34
CA GLU A 50 10.20 3.06 -1.02
C GLU A 50 9.75 4.12 -2.03
N GLN A 51 8.73 3.80 -2.83
CA GLN A 51 8.14 4.77 -3.76
C GLN A 51 7.59 5.98 -3.01
N GLN A 52 6.86 5.75 -1.92
CA GLN A 52 6.34 6.81 -1.06
C GLN A 52 7.44 7.74 -0.56
N ILE A 53 8.58 7.20 -0.09
CA ILE A 53 9.72 8.02 0.38
C ILE A 53 10.32 8.82 -0.78
N ARG A 54 10.53 8.21 -1.95
CA ARG A 54 11.14 8.90 -3.11
C ARG A 54 10.29 10.04 -3.65
N GLU A 55 8.97 9.90 -3.55
CA GLU A 55 8.00 10.88 -4.04
C GLU A 55 7.55 11.86 -2.95
N SER A 56 8.10 11.75 -1.73
CA SER A 56 7.64 12.53 -0.58
C SER A 56 8.02 14.00 -0.66
N GLY A 57 9.09 14.33 -1.40
CA GLY A 57 9.73 15.64 -1.32
C GLY A 57 10.00 16.02 0.15
N PRO A 58 9.71 17.26 0.56
CA PRO A 58 10.05 17.74 1.89
C PRO A 58 9.11 17.21 3.00
N ARG A 59 8.20 16.29 2.69
CA ARG A 59 7.19 15.79 3.64
C ARG A 59 7.83 15.19 4.90
N TYR A 60 8.88 14.39 4.72
CA TYR A 60 9.57 13.69 5.79
C TYR A 60 10.85 14.41 6.20
N GLU A 61 10.79 15.15 7.29
CA GLU A 61 11.99 15.74 7.90
C GLU A 61 12.75 14.67 8.68
N VAL A 62 13.98 14.36 8.28
CA VAL A 62 14.82 13.37 8.97
C VAL A 62 15.30 13.93 10.31
N LEU A 63 14.94 13.25 11.39
CA LEU A 63 15.33 13.61 12.76
C LEU A 63 16.57 12.83 13.21
N ASP A 64 16.64 11.56 12.84
CA ASP A 64 17.69 10.64 13.27
C ASP A 64 17.74 9.44 12.33
N SER A 65 18.87 8.74 12.28
CA SER A 65 19.01 7.53 11.46
C SER A 65 20.16 6.66 11.92
N GLN A 66 20.06 5.34 11.73
CA GLN A 66 21.11 4.39 12.06
C GLN A 66 21.18 3.30 10.99
N THR A 67 22.38 2.73 10.84
CA THR A 67 22.65 1.53 10.03
C THR A 67 23.45 0.53 10.88
N SER A 68 23.16 -0.76 10.75
CA SER A 68 23.86 -1.88 11.37
C SER A 68 24.09 -2.98 10.34
N ASP A 69 25.35 -3.27 10.04
CA ASP A 69 25.74 -4.37 9.14
C ASP A 69 25.89 -5.72 9.89
N PHE A 70 25.64 -5.73 11.20
CA PHE A 70 25.66 -6.96 12.01
C PHE A 70 24.39 -7.78 11.82
N ASP A 71 24.27 -8.95 12.43
CA ASP A 71 23.01 -9.72 12.43
C ASP A 71 22.16 -9.29 13.66
N PRO A 72 20.95 -8.72 13.48
CA PRO A 72 20.26 -8.49 12.22
C PRO A 72 20.79 -7.27 11.44
N CYS A 73 20.88 -7.41 10.12
CA CYS A 73 21.29 -6.32 9.24
C CYS A 73 20.10 -5.40 9.10
N GLU A 74 20.20 -4.21 9.67
CA GLU A 74 19.08 -3.28 9.74
C GLU A 74 19.54 -1.84 9.53
N ALA A 75 18.63 -1.04 9.01
CA ALA A 75 18.76 0.40 8.96
C ALA A 75 17.42 1.02 9.34
N TRP A 76 17.43 2.13 10.07
CA TRP A 76 16.20 2.87 10.34
C TRP A 76 16.41 4.36 10.16
N THR A 77 15.33 5.03 9.74
CA THR A 77 15.24 6.49 9.66
C THR A 77 14.03 6.95 10.46
N LEU A 78 14.26 7.82 11.43
CA LEU A 78 13.23 8.48 12.23
C LEU A 78 12.93 9.83 11.58
N THR A 79 11.66 10.10 11.30
CA THR A 79 11.24 11.35 10.65
C THR A 79 10.07 12.02 11.34
N TRP A 80 9.91 13.31 11.08
CA TRP A 80 8.66 14.02 11.29
C TRP A 80 7.92 14.13 9.94
N ASP A 81 6.68 13.66 9.90
CA ASP A 81 5.77 13.72 8.75
C ASP A 81 4.89 14.97 8.84
N SER A 82 5.23 15.98 8.06
CA SER A 82 4.52 17.26 8.01
C SER A 82 3.07 17.17 7.49
N SER A 83 2.67 16.06 6.88
CA SER A 83 1.30 15.84 6.41
C SER A 83 0.40 15.12 7.43
N ALA A 84 1.01 14.51 8.45
CA ALA A 84 0.30 13.71 9.43
C ALA A 84 -0.33 14.59 10.52
N CYS A 85 -1.66 14.52 10.63
CA CYS A 85 -2.39 15.20 11.72
C CYS A 85 -2.35 14.41 13.03
N GLN A 86 -2.13 13.10 12.97
CA GLN A 86 -2.07 12.18 14.10
C GLN A 86 -0.81 11.32 13.93
N THR A 87 -0.12 11.04 15.04
CA THR A 87 1.13 10.24 15.05
C THR A 87 2.16 10.69 13.99
N PRO A 88 2.67 11.93 14.09
CA PRO A 88 3.51 12.51 13.04
C PRO A 88 4.94 11.99 13.04
N ILE A 89 5.34 11.20 14.04
CA ILE A 89 6.68 10.61 14.07
C ILE A 89 6.64 9.29 13.32
N ARG A 90 7.43 9.17 12.27
CA ARG A 90 7.52 7.94 11.48
C ARG A 90 8.86 7.26 11.69
N VAL A 91 8.84 5.94 11.71
CA VAL A 91 10.04 5.11 11.63
C VAL A 91 9.97 4.32 10.34
N PHE A 92 10.95 4.51 9.47
CA PHE A 92 11.16 3.65 8.31
C PHE A 92 12.24 2.64 8.67
N LEU A 93 11.86 1.37 8.82
CA LEU A 93 12.74 0.28 9.20
C LEU A 93 13.00 -0.61 7.98
N GLU A 94 14.26 -0.72 7.61
CA GLU A 94 14.80 -1.65 6.63
C GLU A 94 15.44 -2.83 7.35
N GLU A 95 15.04 -4.05 7.01
CA GLU A 95 15.64 -5.28 7.56
C GLU A 95 16.10 -6.18 6.41
N GLY A 96 17.38 -6.52 6.41
CA GLY A 96 18.01 -7.39 5.43
C GLY A 96 18.00 -8.86 5.85
N ASN A 97 17.73 -9.74 4.90
CA ASN A 97 17.84 -11.18 5.06
C ASN A 97 18.89 -11.73 4.08
N PHE A 98 20.06 -12.05 4.59
CA PHE A 98 21.16 -12.59 3.79
C PHE A 98 20.87 -13.97 3.20
N SER A 99 20.01 -14.77 3.83
CA SER A 99 19.70 -16.14 3.37
C SER A 99 18.83 -16.16 2.12
N THR A 100 17.87 -15.24 2.03
CA THR A 100 17.00 -15.06 0.86
C THR A 100 17.54 -13.99 -0.10
N HIS A 101 18.55 -13.24 0.33
CA HIS A 101 19.11 -12.08 -0.38
C HIS A 101 18.05 -11.03 -0.70
N THR A 102 17.17 -10.78 0.28
CA THR A 102 16.07 -9.82 0.19
C THR A 102 16.06 -8.89 1.38
N TYR A 103 15.37 -7.77 1.29
CA TYR A 103 15.09 -6.87 2.41
C TYR A 103 13.63 -6.46 2.45
N THR A 104 13.15 -6.06 3.62
CA THR A 104 11.84 -5.44 3.82
C THR A 104 11.98 -3.99 4.23
N MET A 105 11.11 -3.11 3.72
CA MET A 105 10.94 -1.74 4.21
C MET A 105 9.56 -1.62 4.86
N ARG A 106 9.50 -1.14 6.10
CA ARG A 106 8.25 -0.93 6.83
C ARG A 106 8.19 0.48 7.40
N GLU A 107 7.00 1.06 7.35
CA GLU A 107 6.69 2.33 8.00
C GLU A 107 5.94 2.07 9.30
N GLY A 108 6.39 2.69 10.37
CA GLY A 108 5.67 2.76 11.64
C GLY A 108 5.35 4.19 12.03
N ALA A 109 4.32 4.36 12.87
CA ALA A 109 3.80 5.65 13.27
C ALA A 109 3.68 5.79 14.79
N PHE A 110 4.18 6.90 15.31
CA PHE A 110 4.28 7.16 16.74
C PHE A 110 3.77 8.56 17.07
N ALA A 111 3.22 8.71 18.28
CA ALA A 111 2.74 9.99 18.78
C ALA A 111 3.88 11.00 18.96
N ASP A 112 5.05 10.52 19.39
CA ASP A 112 6.21 11.34 19.70
C ASP A 112 7.53 10.56 19.56
N VAL A 113 8.64 11.30 19.57
CA VAL A 113 10.01 10.78 19.39
C VAL A 113 10.41 9.82 20.52
N GLY A 114 9.95 10.07 21.75
CA GLY A 114 10.24 9.22 22.89
C GLY A 114 9.64 7.83 22.71
N ALA A 115 8.36 7.77 22.33
CA ALA A 115 7.69 6.50 22.04
C ALA A 115 8.37 5.71 20.91
N ALA A 116 8.76 6.40 19.82
CA ALA A 116 9.50 5.78 18.71
C ALA A 116 10.86 5.24 19.16
N ARG A 117 11.62 6.02 19.94
CA ARG A 117 12.94 5.59 20.46
C ARG A 117 12.84 4.41 21.41
N SER A 118 11.91 4.43 22.36
CA SER A 118 11.68 3.28 23.24
C SER A 118 11.31 2.03 22.46
N TRP A 119 10.55 2.16 21.36
CA TRP A 119 10.29 1.01 20.49
C TRP A 119 11.54 0.54 19.73
N LEU A 120 12.36 1.46 19.20
CA LEU A 120 13.63 1.12 18.54
C LEU A 120 14.61 0.41 19.48
N ASP A 121 14.70 0.86 20.73
CA ASP A 121 15.60 0.31 21.75
C ASP A 121 15.16 -1.09 22.22
N ASP A 122 13.88 -1.23 22.57
CA ASP A 122 13.38 -2.46 23.22
C ASP A 122 12.74 -3.46 22.25
N ARG A 123 12.42 -3.04 21.02
CA ARG A 123 11.63 -3.81 20.04
C ARG A 123 10.40 -4.44 20.67
N SER A 124 9.71 -3.68 21.52
CA SER A 124 8.74 -4.15 22.52
C SER A 124 7.43 -4.74 21.96
N GLY A 125 7.31 -4.89 20.64
CA GLY A 125 6.15 -5.44 19.95
C GLY A 125 6.19 -5.18 18.45
N PRO A 126 5.12 -5.52 17.70
CA PRO A 126 5.03 -5.19 16.28
C PRO A 126 5.16 -3.69 16.05
N LEU A 127 5.74 -3.31 14.92
CA LEU A 127 5.84 -1.92 14.50
C LEU A 127 4.42 -1.33 14.36
N PRO A 128 4.06 -0.26 15.08
CA PRO A 128 2.72 0.32 14.98
C PRO A 128 2.46 0.90 13.59
N GLU A 129 1.41 0.45 12.91
CA GLU A 129 1.11 0.88 11.54
C GLU A 129 0.58 2.33 11.49
N PRO A 130 0.88 3.08 10.42
CA PRO A 130 0.26 4.37 10.12
C PRO A 130 -1.29 4.30 10.13
N PRO A 131 -1.99 5.21 10.82
CA PRO A 131 -3.46 5.21 10.84
C PRO A 131 -4.07 5.37 9.44
N GLU A 132 -3.35 6.00 8.52
CA GLU A 132 -3.77 6.19 7.13
C GLU A 132 -3.95 4.89 6.37
N TYR A 133 -3.20 3.83 6.72
CA TYR A 133 -3.29 2.53 6.06
C TYR A 133 -4.65 1.89 6.35
N SER A 134 -5.11 1.96 7.60
CA SER A 134 -6.44 1.47 8.00
C SER A 134 -7.60 2.30 7.40
N ALA A 135 -7.39 3.61 7.23
CA ALA A 135 -8.39 4.49 6.62
C ALA A 135 -8.54 4.21 5.11
N HIS A 136 -7.44 3.93 4.41
CA HIS A 136 -7.43 3.60 2.99
C HIS A 136 -8.18 2.30 2.71
N ASP A 137 -7.91 1.24 3.47
CA ASP A 137 -8.65 -0.02 3.39
C ASP A 137 -10.16 0.17 3.56
N SER A 138 -10.56 1.00 4.54
CA SER A 138 -11.97 1.31 4.76
C SER A 138 -12.60 2.07 3.58
N ALA A 139 -11.84 2.95 2.91
CA ALA A 139 -12.30 3.73 1.78
C ALA A 139 -12.45 2.86 0.53
N ASP A 140 -11.50 1.96 0.29
CA ASP A 140 -11.52 0.99 -0.81
C ASP A 140 -12.68 0.01 -0.69
N VAL A 141 -12.93 -0.50 0.52
CA VAL A 141 -14.11 -1.34 0.80
C VAL A 141 -15.39 -0.56 0.50
N ARG A 142 -15.50 0.70 0.92
CA ARG A 142 -16.67 1.55 0.62
C ARG A 142 -16.84 1.78 -0.89
N ALA A 143 -15.76 2.07 -1.61
CA ALA A 143 -15.78 2.28 -3.05
C ALA A 143 -16.25 1.02 -3.80
N ARG A 144 -15.73 -0.16 -3.43
CA ARG A 144 -16.15 -1.45 -4.00
C ARG A 144 -17.62 -1.75 -3.73
N VAL A 145 -18.11 -1.49 -2.52
CA VAL A 145 -19.53 -1.64 -2.17
C VAL A 145 -20.43 -0.69 -2.96
N ALA A 146 -20.02 0.57 -3.13
CA ALA A 146 -20.75 1.53 -3.94
C ALA A 146 -20.82 1.10 -5.42
N LEU A 147 -19.70 0.65 -5.98
CA LEU A 147 -19.63 0.13 -7.35
C LEU A 147 -20.54 -1.08 -7.56
N ALA A 148 -20.55 -2.03 -6.62
CA ALA A 148 -21.43 -3.20 -6.66
C ALA A 148 -22.92 -2.82 -6.63
N ARG A 149 -23.31 -1.80 -5.84
CA ARG A 149 -24.68 -1.28 -5.80
C ARG A 149 -25.09 -0.62 -7.11
N SER A 150 -24.21 0.18 -7.71
CA SER A 150 -24.47 0.82 -9.01
C SER A 150 -24.59 -0.21 -10.14
N ALA A 151 -23.79 -1.28 -10.11
CA ALA A 151 -23.90 -2.38 -11.06
C ALA A 151 -25.21 -3.18 -10.88
N GLY A 152 -25.67 -3.37 -9.64
CA GLY A 152 -26.94 -4.04 -9.34
C GLY A 152 -28.18 -3.24 -9.76
N LEU A 153 -28.12 -1.91 -9.80
CA LEU A 153 -29.21 -1.04 -10.27
C LEU A 153 -29.31 -0.96 -11.81
N ALA A 154 -28.28 -1.36 -12.54
CA ALA A 154 -28.30 -1.37 -14.02
C ALA A 154 -29.07 -2.56 -14.62
N ALA A 155 -29.47 -3.54 -13.82
CA ALA A 155 -30.28 -4.67 -14.25
C ALA A 155 -31.79 -4.39 -14.05
N VAL A 156 -32.35 -3.50 -14.87
CA VAL A 156 -33.82 -3.38 -15.01
C VAL A 156 -34.29 -4.52 -15.92
N PRO A 157 -35.19 -5.42 -15.48
CA PRO A 157 -35.83 -6.38 -16.38
C PRO A 157 -36.86 -5.65 -17.24
N LYS A 158 -36.70 -5.68 -18.57
CA LYS A 158 -37.70 -5.19 -19.52
C LYS A 158 -38.93 -6.11 -19.50
N GLY A 159 -40.04 -5.61 -18.97
CA GLY A 159 -41.37 -6.21 -19.11
C GLY A 159 -42.33 -5.33 -19.92
N GLY A 160 -42.86 -5.90 -21.01
CA GLY A 160 -44.17 -5.62 -21.67
C GLY A 160 -44.27 -4.41 -22.62
N PRO A 161 -45.31 -4.27 -23.49
CA PRO A 161 -46.59 -5.04 -23.55
C PRO A 161 -47.23 -5.37 -24.94
N ASP A 162 -48.22 -6.27 -24.90
CA ASP A 162 -49.54 -6.43 -25.60
C ASP A 162 -49.82 -6.82 -27.09
N ALA A 163 -50.57 -7.96 -27.18
CA ALA A 163 -51.84 -8.27 -27.89
C ALA A 163 -51.99 -8.39 -29.44
N HIS A 164 -52.48 -9.56 -29.92
CA HIS A 164 -53.82 -9.73 -30.55
C HIS A 164 -54.17 -11.19 -31.01
N CYS A 165 -55.39 -11.62 -30.63
CA CYS A 165 -56.40 -12.55 -31.22
C CYS A 165 -56.03 -13.55 -32.34
N THR A 166 -56.50 -14.83 -32.30
CA THR A 166 -57.73 -15.43 -32.91
C THR A 166 -57.73 -17.00 -32.72
N PRO A 167 -58.72 -17.85 -33.16
CA PRO A 167 -59.52 -18.75 -32.31
C PRO A 167 -59.31 -20.28 -32.63
N PRO A 168 -60.14 -21.24 -32.14
CA PRO A 168 -59.74 -22.62 -31.84
C PRO A 168 -59.90 -23.62 -33.01
N PRO A 169 -59.38 -24.86 -32.84
CA PRO A 169 -60.30 -25.99 -32.94
C PRO A 169 -60.02 -27.13 -31.94
N GLY A 170 -61.12 -27.71 -31.45
CA GLY A 170 -61.40 -29.14 -31.54
C GLY A 170 -60.70 -30.11 -30.56
N PRO A 171 -61.42 -31.14 -30.07
CA PRO A 171 -61.10 -31.87 -28.86
C PRO A 171 -60.14 -33.04 -29.12
N VAL A 172 -59.64 -33.69 -28.05
CA VAL A 172 -59.73 -35.16 -27.85
C VAL A 172 -58.91 -35.66 -26.63
N GLN A 173 -59.63 -36.38 -25.76
CA GLN A 173 -59.26 -37.51 -24.87
C GLN A 173 -58.40 -37.32 -23.60
N ARG A 174 -59.06 -37.56 -22.46
CA ARG A 174 -58.53 -38.26 -21.28
C ARG A 174 -58.37 -39.77 -21.59
N PRO A 175 -57.39 -40.45 -20.99
CA PRO A 175 -57.66 -41.28 -19.79
C PRO A 175 -56.66 -40.95 -18.66
N ALA A 176 -57.07 -40.77 -17.41
CA ALA A 176 -57.46 -41.78 -16.41
C ALA A 176 -56.25 -42.48 -15.74
N GLN A 177 -56.21 -42.32 -14.40
CA GLN A 177 -55.62 -43.22 -13.40
C GLN A 177 -54.07 -43.28 -13.36
N GLN A 178 -53.39 -43.29 -12.21
CA GLN A 178 -53.78 -43.83 -10.91
C GLN A 178 -52.87 -43.23 -9.83
N GLY A 179 -53.46 -42.59 -8.83
CA GLY A 179 -52.84 -42.48 -7.52
C GLY A 179 -53.13 -43.73 -6.72
N ARG A 180 -52.11 -44.31 -6.09
CA ARG A 180 -52.29 -45.17 -4.93
C ARG A 180 -51.21 -44.81 -3.91
N LEU A 181 -51.69 -44.32 -2.77
CA LEU A 181 -50.99 -44.26 -1.49
C LEU A 181 -50.76 -45.69 -0.99
N LEU A 182 -49.51 -46.02 -0.67
CA LEU A 182 -49.00 -46.46 0.65
C LEU A 182 -47.55 -46.91 0.48
#